data_AF-A0A0R3XDI9-F1
#
_entry.id   AF-A0A0R3XDI9-F1
#
_cell.length_a   1.000
_cell.length_b   1.000
_cell.length_c   1.000
_cell.angle_alpha   90.00
_cell.angle_beta   90.00
_cell.angle_gamma   90.00
#
_symmetry.space_group_name_H-M   'P 1'
#
loop_
_entity.id
_entity.type
_entity.pdbx_description
1 polymer ?
#
loop_
_entity_poly.entity_id
_entity_poly.type
_entity_poly.pdbx_seq_one_letter_code
_entity_poly.pdbx_strand_id
1 'polypeptide(L)'
;LYIVRVLGNLTRSADVRASIVATISPNLNDACLIDRFWSLLKTSDEIVYSTLGVIVNLMLESTFLAKFRERDGLRKMVDIMRTHAGTNWRTTALAGKVMCNFIDHVDCDPSAGKRRDERLGPEISAELHLLLYKLIDIP
;
A
#
# COMPACT_ATOMS: atom_id res chain seq x y z
N LEU A 1 -10.39 -4.89 -15.36
CA LEU A 1 -10.37 -5.96 -14.36
C LEU A 1 -9.31 -7.04 -14.63
N TYR A 2 -9.42 -7.82 -15.71
CA TYR A 2 -8.57 -9.00 -15.95
C TYR A 2 -7.06 -8.70 -15.95
N ILE A 3 -6.63 -7.57 -16.50
CA ILE A 3 -5.22 -7.17 -16.57
C ILE A 3 -4.60 -7.03 -15.16
N VAL A 4 -5.29 -6.37 -14.22
CA VAL A 4 -4.76 -6.16 -12.86
C VAL A 4 -4.67 -7.48 -12.09
N ARG A 5 -5.62 -8.39 -12.30
CA ARG A 5 -5.59 -9.72 -11.69
C ARG A 5 -4.44 -10.57 -12.24
N VAL A 6 -4.22 -10.55 -13.56
CA VAL A 6 -3.06 -11.21 -14.19
C VAL A 6 -1.77 -10.63 -13.61
N LEU A 7 -1.67 -9.30 -13.54
CA LEU A 7 -0.50 -8.64 -12.95
C LEU A 7 -0.28 -9.05 -11.49
N GLY A 8 -1.34 -9.14 -10.68
CA GLY A 8 -1.27 -9.59 -9.29
C GLY A 8 -0.78 -11.04 -9.14
N ASN A 9 -1.08 -11.89 -10.12
CA ASN A 9 -0.54 -13.25 -10.15
C ASN A 9 0.93 -13.27 -10.57
N LEU A 10 1.30 -12.50 -11.60
CA LEU A 10 2.67 -12.44 -12.08
C LEU A 10 3.63 -11.86 -11.03
N THR A 11 3.21 -10.83 -10.28
CA THR A 11 4.03 -10.19 -9.23
C THR A 11 4.28 -11.08 -8.01
N ARG A 12 3.72 -12.29 -7.95
CA ARG A 12 4.17 -13.30 -6.98
C ARG A 12 5.61 -13.74 -7.25
N SER A 13 6.05 -13.72 -8.51
CA SER A 13 7.44 -13.99 -8.88
C SER A 13 8.36 -12.82 -8.52
N ALA A 14 9.47 -13.10 -7.85
CA ALA A 14 10.49 -12.10 -7.52
C ALA A 14 11.09 -11.45 -8.78
N ASP A 15 11.37 -12.24 -9.82
CA ASP A 15 11.96 -11.73 -11.07
C ASP A 15 11.02 -10.75 -11.78
N VAL A 16 9.71 -11.03 -11.76
CA VAL A 16 8.72 -10.11 -12.32
C VAL A 16 8.67 -8.81 -11.53
N ARG A 17 8.70 -8.88 -10.19
CA ARG A 17 8.72 -7.66 -9.36
C ARG A 17 9.98 -6.86 -9.61
N ALA A 18 11.15 -7.50 -9.59
CA ALA A 18 12.44 -6.87 -9.88
C ALA A 18 12.43 -6.18 -11.25
N SER A 19 11.90 -6.85 -12.28
CA SER A 19 11.76 -6.27 -13.62
C SER A 19 10.81 -5.06 -13.64
N ILE A 20 9.70 -5.11 -12.90
CA ILE A 20 8.74 -4.00 -12.83
C ILE A 20 9.39 -2.80 -12.13
N VAL A 21 10.01 -3.00 -10.96
CA VAL A 21 10.62 -1.90 -10.21
C VAL A 21 11.84 -1.33 -10.90
N ALA A 22 12.55 -2.10 -11.72
CA ALA A 22 13.63 -1.60 -12.57
C ALA A 22 13.16 -0.56 -13.61
N THR A 23 11.87 -0.55 -13.96
CA THR A 23 11.29 0.49 -14.84
C THR A 23 10.89 1.76 -14.11
N ILE A 24 10.91 1.75 -12.78
CA ILE A 24 10.56 2.92 -11.97
C ILE A 24 11.72 3.90 -12.00
N SER A 25 11.47 5.09 -12.54
CA SER A 25 12.47 6.16 -12.54
C SER A 25 12.86 6.54 -11.10
N PRO A 26 14.16 6.77 -10.84
CA PRO A 26 14.59 7.31 -9.55
C PRO A 26 14.11 8.75 -9.37
N ASN A 27 13.84 9.50 -10.44
CA ASN A 27 13.39 10.88 -10.37
C ASN A 27 11.94 10.97 -9.83
N LEU A 28 11.76 11.77 -8.78
CA LEU A 28 10.49 12.03 -8.13
C LEU A 28 9.46 12.69 -9.05
N ASN A 29 9.87 13.46 -10.05
CA ASN A 29 8.94 14.20 -10.91
C ASN A 29 8.43 13.39 -12.11
N ASP A 30 9.03 12.22 -12.36
CA ASP A 30 8.63 11.37 -13.47
C ASP A 30 7.33 10.64 -13.15
N ALA A 31 6.51 10.44 -14.18
CA ALA A 31 5.32 9.61 -14.08
C ALA A 31 5.74 8.19 -13.69
N CYS A 32 5.31 7.74 -12.53
CA CYS A 32 5.68 6.44 -11.99
C CYS A 32 4.52 5.46 -12.10
N LEU A 33 4.84 4.16 -12.19
CA LEU A 33 3.85 3.09 -12.15
C LEU A 33 2.92 3.22 -10.93
N ILE A 34 3.44 3.71 -9.80
CA ILE A 34 2.66 3.93 -8.59
C ILE A 34 1.52 4.95 -8.78
N ASP A 35 1.72 5.97 -9.61
CA ASP A 35 0.71 6.99 -9.90
C ASP A 35 -0.47 6.39 -10.67
N ARG A 36 -0.20 5.40 -11.53
CA ARG A 36 -1.25 4.62 -12.21
C ARG A 36 -2.04 3.77 -11.22
N PHE A 37 -1.37 3.15 -10.24
CA PHE A 37 -2.08 2.42 -9.18
C PHE A 37 -2.96 3.35 -8.34
N TRP A 38 -2.51 4.56 -8.02
CA TRP A 38 -3.34 5.56 -7.33
C TRP A 38 -4.60 5.94 -8.09
N SER A 39 -4.54 6.03 -9.41
CA SER A 39 -5.73 6.22 -10.24
C SER A 39 -6.68 5.03 -10.14
N LEU A 40 -6.16 3.80 -10.20
CA LEU A 40 -6.98 2.58 -10.12
C LEU A 40 -7.64 2.38 -8.74
N LEU A 41 -7.02 2.85 -7.65
CA LEU A 41 -7.61 2.78 -6.31
C LEU A 41 -8.81 3.71 -6.09
N LYS A 42 -9.17 4.55 -7.08
CA LYS A 42 -10.37 5.41 -7.05
C LYS A 42 -11.51 4.88 -7.92
N THR A 43 -11.41 3.63 -8.37
CA THR A 43 -12.38 3.01 -9.30
C THR A 43 -13.28 2.01 -8.57
N SER A 44 -13.80 0.99 -9.25
CA SER A 44 -14.71 0.02 -8.63
C SER A 44 -14.01 -0.87 -7.60
N ASP A 45 -14.75 -1.32 -6.58
CA ASP A 45 -14.27 -2.19 -5.51
C ASP A 45 -13.41 -3.36 -5.99
N GLU A 46 -13.79 -4.00 -7.10
CA GLU A 46 -13.05 -5.15 -7.63
C GLU A 46 -11.67 -4.76 -8.18
N ILE A 47 -11.58 -3.58 -8.81
CA ILE A 47 -10.32 -3.03 -9.29
C ILE A 47 -9.48 -2.56 -8.11
N VAL A 48 -10.09 -1.92 -7.11
CA VAL A 48 -9.40 -1.52 -5.86
C VAL A 48 -8.78 -2.74 -5.20
N TYR A 49 -9.58 -3.79 -4.96
CA TYR A 49 -9.12 -5.05 -4.37
C TYR A 49 -7.97 -5.68 -5.15
N SER A 50 -8.12 -5.80 -6.48
CA SER A 50 -7.09 -6.39 -7.35
C SER A 50 -5.80 -5.55 -7.34
N THR A 51 -5.93 -4.22 -7.34
CA THR A 51 -4.79 -3.29 -7.33
C THR A 51 -4.04 -3.36 -6.01
N LEU A 52 -4.75 -3.40 -4.88
CA LEU A 52 -4.12 -3.60 -3.57
C LEU A 52 -3.35 -4.93 -3.52
N GLY A 53 -3.87 -6.00 -4.14
CA GLY A 53 -3.15 -7.26 -4.26
C GLY A 53 -1.81 -7.14 -5.00
N VAL A 54 -1.77 -6.35 -6.08
CA VAL A 54 -0.52 -6.02 -6.80
C VAL A 54 0.43 -5.23 -5.89
N ILE A 55 -0.08 -4.20 -5.22
CA ILE A 55 0.70 -3.33 -4.32
C ILE A 55 1.31 -4.17 -3.19
N VAL A 56 0.54 -5.04 -2.53
CA VAL A 56 1.04 -5.94 -1.47
C VAL A 56 2.29 -6.69 -1.93
N ASN A 57 2.26 -7.25 -3.14
CA ASN A 57 3.41 -7.97 -3.69
C ASN A 57 4.58 -7.04 -3.98
N LEU A 58 4.34 -5.88 -4.59
CA LEU A 58 5.40 -4.91 -4.93
C LEU A 58 6.05 -4.27 -3.70
N MET A 59 5.34 -4.17 -2.58
CA MET A 59 5.89 -3.70 -1.29
C MET A 59 6.98 -4.62 -0.72
N LEU A 60 7.28 -5.76 -1.35
CA LEU A 60 8.44 -6.58 -1.04
C LEU A 60 9.75 -6.02 -1.64
N GLU A 61 9.65 -5.07 -2.58
CA GLU A 61 10.80 -4.45 -3.24
C GLU A 61 11.09 -3.06 -2.65
N SER A 62 12.32 -2.83 -2.20
CA SER A 62 12.74 -1.57 -1.54
C SER A 62 12.54 -0.34 -2.42
N THR A 63 12.76 -0.46 -3.74
CA THR A 63 12.51 0.63 -4.70
C THR A 63 11.04 1.06 -4.72
N PHE A 64 10.11 0.10 -4.65
CA PHE A 64 8.68 0.42 -4.64
C PHE A 64 8.27 1.03 -3.29
N LEU A 65 8.79 0.51 -2.18
CA LEU A 65 8.60 1.06 -0.84
C LEU A 65 9.05 2.52 -0.73
N ALA A 66 10.22 2.86 -1.28
CA ALA A 66 10.71 4.23 -1.33
C ALA A 66 9.73 5.15 -2.08
N LYS A 67 9.27 4.74 -3.27
CA LYS A 67 8.26 5.50 -4.03
C LYS A 67 6.91 5.59 -3.32
N PHE A 68 6.51 4.53 -2.62
CA PHE A 68 5.31 4.55 -1.79
C PHE A 68 5.39 5.61 -0.70
N ARG A 69 6.53 5.72 -0.01
CA ARG A 69 6.79 6.76 0.98
C ARG A 69 6.75 8.17 0.39
N GLU A 70 7.46 8.37 -0.72
CA GLU A 70 7.57 9.65 -1.42
C GLU A 70 6.23 10.18 -1.97
N ARG A 71 5.23 9.30 -2.11
CA ARG A 71 3.91 9.60 -2.69
C ARG A 71 2.78 9.53 -1.68
N ASP A 72 3.07 9.73 -0.39
CA ASP A 72 2.09 9.68 0.70
C ASP A 72 1.26 8.38 0.73
N GLY A 73 1.89 7.25 0.41
CA GLY A 73 1.22 5.97 0.27
C GLY A 73 0.46 5.54 1.53
N LEU A 74 0.99 5.84 2.73
CA LEU A 74 0.31 5.56 3.99
C LEU A 74 -1.03 6.31 4.10
N ARG A 75 -1.05 7.62 3.79
CA ARG A 75 -2.29 8.40 3.83
C ARG A 75 -3.32 7.82 2.87
N LYS A 76 -2.90 7.39 1.68
CA LYS A 76 -3.80 6.73 0.71
C LYS A 76 -4.37 5.41 1.24
N MET A 77 -3.59 4.61 1.96
CA MET A 77 -4.09 3.37 2.57
C MET A 77 -5.11 3.67 3.67
N VAL A 78 -4.87 4.69 4.49
CA VAL A 78 -5.83 5.17 5.49
C VAL A 78 -7.12 5.63 4.84
N ASP A 79 -7.04 6.40 3.75
CA ASP A 79 -8.22 6.85 3.00
C ASP A 79 -9.03 5.66 2.45
N ILE A 80 -8.36 4.63 1.92
CA ILE A 80 -9.00 3.40 1.45
C ILE A 80 -9.67 2.65 2.60
N MET A 81 -8.97 2.49 3.74
CA MET A 81 -9.57 1.88 4.92
C MET A 81 -10.79 2.69 5.38
N ARG A 82 -10.74 4.02 5.37
CA ARG A 82 -11.88 4.88 5.75
C ARG A 82 -13.10 4.64 4.86
N THR A 83 -12.89 4.51 3.55
CA THR A 83 -13.97 4.25 2.58
C THR A 83 -14.58 2.86 2.71
N HIS A 84 -13.80 1.85 3.12
CA HIS A 84 -14.22 0.44 3.09
C HIS A 84 -14.42 -0.20 4.48
N ALA A 85 -14.05 0.50 5.57
CA ALA A 85 -14.26 0.03 6.94
C ALA A 85 -15.76 -0.10 7.22
N GLY A 86 -16.21 -1.34 7.46
CA GLY A 86 -17.62 -1.68 7.71
C GLY A 86 -18.41 -2.16 6.50
N THR A 87 -17.91 -2.00 5.26
CA THR A 87 -18.61 -2.44 4.04
C THR A 87 -17.87 -3.55 3.30
N ASN A 88 -16.54 -3.48 3.23
CA ASN A 88 -15.72 -4.41 2.47
C ASN A 88 -14.45 -4.77 3.24
N TRP A 89 -14.59 -5.68 4.21
CA TRP A 89 -13.51 -6.11 5.09
C TRP A 89 -12.31 -6.67 4.31
N ARG A 90 -12.53 -7.28 3.14
CA ARG A 90 -11.48 -7.87 2.30
C ARG A 90 -10.56 -6.81 1.71
N THR A 91 -11.14 -5.73 1.17
CA THR A 91 -10.38 -4.58 0.67
C THR A 91 -9.63 -3.90 1.81
N THR A 92 -10.29 -3.71 2.96
CA THR A 92 -9.67 -3.09 4.13
C THR A 92 -8.50 -3.92 4.68
N ALA A 93 -8.62 -5.25 4.70
CA ALA A 93 -7.55 -6.15 5.11
C ALA A 93 -6.34 -6.07 4.16
N LEU A 94 -6.56 -5.93 2.84
CA LEU A 94 -5.46 -5.73 1.89
C LEU A 94 -4.75 -4.39 2.09
N ALA A 95 -5.50 -3.30 2.31
CA ALA A 95 -4.92 -1.99 2.62
C ALA A 95 -4.10 -2.06 3.93
N GLY A 96 -4.63 -2.75 4.94
CA GLY A 96 -3.92 -3.11 6.18
C GLY A 96 -2.58 -3.80 5.89
N LYS A 97 -2.60 -4.85 5.07
CA LYS A 97 -1.40 -5.61 4.70
C LYS A 97 -0.35 -4.77 3.97
N VAL A 98 -0.77 -3.85 3.09
CA VAL A 98 0.16 -2.88 2.46
C VAL A 98 0.88 -2.05 3.51
N MET A 99 0.15 -1.54 4.52
CA MET A 99 0.75 -0.76 5.60
C MET A 99 1.65 -1.60 6.51
N CYS A 100 1.29 -2.84 6.81
CA CYS A 100 2.17 -3.75 7.56
C CYS A 100 3.49 -3.95 6.83
N ASN A 101 3.46 -4.27 5.52
CA ASN A 101 4.67 -4.41 4.72
C ASN A 101 5.54 -3.13 4.74
N PHE A 102 4.91 -1.96 4.74
CA PHE A 102 5.63 -0.68 4.87
C PHE A 102 6.30 -0.53 6.23
N ILE A 103 5.56 -0.76 7.32
CA ILE A 103 6.04 -0.62 8.70
C ILE A 103 7.18 -1.60 8.97
N ASP A 104 7.02 -2.86 8.56
CA ASP A 104 8.04 -3.91 8.72
C ASP A 104 9.35 -3.51 8.02
N HIS A 105 9.27 -2.98 6.80
CA HIS A 105 10.45 -2.52 6.07
C HIS A 105 11.13 -1.34 6.77
N VAL A 106 10.35 -0.37 7.23
CA VAL A 106 10.85 0.81 7.93
C VAL A 106 11.48 0.43 9.27
N ASP A 107 10.94 -0.57 9.98
CA ASP A 107 11.49 -1.10 11.23
C ASP A 107 12.82 -1.86 11.04
N CYS A 108 13.02 -2.47 9.88
CA CYS A 108 14.26 -3.15 9.53
C CYS A 108 15.36 -2.24 8.97
N ASP A 109 15.13 -0.93 8.80
CA ASP A 109 16.15 0.03 8.36
C ASP A 109 16.99 0.52 9.58
N PRO A 110 18.24 0.05 9.74
CA PRO A 110 19.09 0.39 10.89
C PRO A 110 19.58 1.86 10.86
N SER A 111 19.40 2.58 9.75
CA SER A 111 19.75 4.00 9.65
C SER A 111 18.66 4.93 10.23
N ALA A 112 17.47 4.40 10.49
CA ALA A 112 16.32 5.16 10.96
C ALA A 112 16.27 5.22 12.50
N GLY A 113 17.06 6.08 13.13
CA GLY A 113 17.11 6.26 14.60
C GLY A 113 15.84 6.80 15.30
N LYS A 114 14.64 6.73 14.70
CA LYS A 114 13.37 7.24 15.28
C LYS A 114 12.43 6.12 15.73
N ARG A 115 11.70 6.34 16.83
CA ARG A 115 10.70 5.41 17.40
C ARG A 115 9.48 5.23 16.46
N ARG A 116 8.80 4.08 16.52
CA ARG A 116 7.63 3.70 15.70
C ARG A 116 6.56 4.79 15.55
N ASP A 117 6.21 5.47 16.64
CA ASP A 117 5.11 6.46 16.66
C ASP A 117 5.43 7.77 15.92
N GLU A 118 6.71 8.12 15.79
CA GLU A 118 7.12 9.31 15.01
C GLU A 118 7.09 9.06 13.50
N ARG A 119 7.05 7.79 13.07
CA ARG A 119 7.21 7.39 11.66
C ARG A 119 5.90 7.37 10.88
N LEU A 120 4.80 7.01 11.54
CA LEU A 120 3.45 7.10 10.99
C LEU A 120 2.93 8.55 11.04
N GLY A 121 3.39 9.33 12.02
CA GLY A 121 2.82 10.63 12.34
C GLY A 121 1.58 10.47 13.25
N PRO A 122 1.40 11.34 14.25
CA PRO A 122 0.36 11.18 15.28
C PRO A 122 -1.05 11.15 14.69
N GLU A 123 -1.29 11.88 13.59
CA GLU A 123 -2.58 11.92 12.89
C GLU A 123 -2.93 10.57 12.25
N ILE A 124 -2.01 9.97 11.50
CA ILE A 124 -2.23 8.67 10.84
C ILE A 124 -2.41 7.59 11.90
N SER A 125 -1.64 7.63 12.97
CA SER A 125 -1.75 6.68 14.08
C SER A 125 -3.13 6.75 14.76
N ALA A 126 -3.58 7.95 15.14
CA ALA A 126 -4.89 8.16 15.75
C ALA A 126 -6.02 7.70 14.83
N GLU A 127 -5.90 7.98 13.52
CA GLU A 127 -6.89 7.59 12.55
C GLU A 127 -6.96 6.08 12.32
N LEU A 128 -5.79 5.43 12.19
CA LEU A 128 -5.71 3.97 12.09
C LEU A 128 -6.35 3.29 13.29
N HIS A 129 -6.10 3.80 14.50
CA HIS A 129 -6.70 3.26 15.71
C HIS A 129 -8.24 3.27 15.64
N LEU A 130 -8.84 4.40 15.23
CA LEU A 130 -10.31 4.50 15.04
C LEU A 130 -10.84 3.54 13.97
N LEU A 131 -10.11 3.38 12.85
CA LEU A 131 -10.51 2.50 11.76
C LEU A 131 -10.41 1.02 12.14
N LEU A 132 -9.41 0.64 12.93
CA LEU A 132 -9.24 -0.71 13.43
C LEU A 132 -10.38 -1.11 14.36
N TYR A 133 -10.85 -0.22 15.25
CA TYR A 133 -12.03 -0.48 16.07
C TYR A 133 -13.27 -0.81 15.22
N LYS A 134 -13.52 -0.02 14.17
CA LYS A 134 -14.64 -0.25 13.25
C LYS A 134 -14.59 -1.60 12.51
N LEU A 135 -13.41 -2.21 12.39
CA LEU A 135 -13.25 -3.53 11.77
C LEU A 135 -13.50 -4.68 12.74
N ILE A 136 -13.27 -4.44 14.04
CA ILE A 136 -13.49 -5.43 15.10
C ILE A 136 -14.98 -5.45 15.50
N ASP A 137 -15.64 -4.28 15.46
CA ASP A 137 -17.06 -4.13 15.82
C ASP A 137 -18.05 -4.43 14.68
N ILE A 138 -17.67 -5.27 13.70
CA ILE A 138 -18.61 -5.76 12.69
C ILE A 138 -19.46 -6.88 13.35
N PRO A 139 -20.79 -6.71 13.49
CA PRO A 139 -21.66 -7.70 14.15
C PRO A 139 -21.74 -9.03 13.38
#